data_AF-A0A957UX61-F1
#
_entry.id   AF-A0A957UX61-F1
#
_cell.length_a   1.000
_cell.length_b   1.000
_cell.length_c   1.000
_cell.angle_alpha   90.00
_cell.angle_beta   90.00
_cell.angle_gamma   90.00
#
_symmetry.space_group_name_H-M   'P 1'
#
loop_
_entity.id
_entity.type
_entity.pdbx_description
1 polymer ?
#
loop_
_entity_poly.entity_id
_entity_poly.type
_entity_poly.pdbx_seq_one_letter_code
_entity_poly.pdbx_strand_id
1 'polypeptide(L)'
;MDAPKPRQRRKALLIVPVVAVLAVVAFLYLVSSTASPANVASTARAEPVAPAADETEAAPLPSAGEATPGDQPPAPTAEMVAPVETAAEPVETATEPLAIVNGAALAPREFDEAIAIDAVMATLAGQAPTSPALLLEQLINTRLVLQAAGSNLPAIDTAAYLAAMLQAYGRDSSALDQALTAASIERERFDLYFSQVAIADALVRAQQAATGQSAGDYIRTLQQQAQISFGGEASAILSVAAADSAPASEAAPDIQAPITAPLAAEETAAGVPAVDEPRGTEIGQLAPDFTLPTLTEVDESINLRNLL
;
A
#
# COMPACT_ATOMS: atom_id res chain seq x y z
N MET A 1 -50.06 2.39 -32.76
CA MET A 1 -48.68 1.86 -32.90
C MET A 1 -47.80 2.80 -32.10
N ASP A 2 -47.73 2.56 -30.80
CA ASP A 2 -47.05 3.43 -29.84
C ASP A 2 -45.69 2.84 -29.48
N ALA A 3 -44.65 3.65 -29.63
CA ALA A 3 -43.29 3.29 -29.29
C ALA A 3 -43.09 3.37 -27.76
N PRO A 4 -42.44 2.36 -27.12
CA PRO A 4 -42.15 2.43 -25.70
C PRO A 4 -40.98 3.39 -25.42
N LYS A 5 -41.19 4.29 -24.46
CA LYS A 5 -40.25 5.30 -23.98
C LYS A 5 -39.36 4.71 -22.87
N PRO A 6 -38.03 4.59 -23.03
CA PRO A 6 -37.16 4.11 -21.96
C PRO A 6 -36.66 5.28 -21.11
N ARG A 7 -37.25 5.49 -19.93
CA ARG A 7 -36.70 6.37 -18.90
C ARG A 7 -36.81 5.72 -17.52
N GLN A 8 -35.84 4.87 -17.14
CA GLN A 8 -35.61 4.48 -15.74
C GLN A 8 -34.31 3.65 -15.57
N ARG A 9 -33.14 4.19 -15.92
CA ARG A 9 -31.83 3.57 -15.60
C ARG A 9 -30.76 4.59 -15.17
N ARG A 10 -31.10 5.52 -14.27
CA ARG A 10 -30.13 6.49 -13.73
C ARG A 10 -30.13 6.67 -12.21
N LYS A 11 -30.90 5.88 -11.46
CA LYS A 11 -30.92 5.98 -9.98
C LYS A 11 -30.13 4.89 -9.24
N ALA A 12 -29.63 3.86 -9.94
CA ALA A 12 -28.87 2.78 -9.31
C ALA A 12 -27.35 3.06 -9.17
N LEU A 13 -26.82 4.12 -9.81
CA LEU A 13 -25.37 4.37 -9.84
C LEU A 13 -24.84 5.29 -8.72
N LEU A 14 -25.72 5.85 -7.88
CA LEU A 14 -25.33 6.78 -6.80
C LEU A 14 -25.34 6.15 -5.40
N ILE A 15 -25.77 4.89 -5.26
CA ILE A 15 -25.89 4.21 -3.95
C ILE A 15 -24.64 3.38 -3.62
N VAL A 16 -23.85 3.00 -4.63
CA VAL A 16 -22.66 2.14 -4.48
C VAL A 16 -21.57 2.74 -3.57
N PRO A 17 -21.17 4.03 -3.67
CA PRO A 17 -20.12 4.55 -2.79
C PRO A 17 -20.58 4.70 -1.33
N VAL A 18 -21.89 4.88 -1.10
CA VAL A 18 -22.45 5.03 0.26
C VAL A 18 -22.46 3.70 1.00
N VAL A 19 -22.70 2.58 0.30
CA VAL A 19 -22.71 1.23 0.91
C VAL A 19 -21.31 0.77 1.27
N ALA A 20 -20.29 1.07 0.46
CA ALA A 20 -18.90 0.75 0.77
C ALA A 20 -18.37 1.52 1.99
N VAL A 21 -18.69 2.81 2.10
CA VAL A 21 -18.36 3.63 3.27
C VAL A 21 -19.12 3.14 4.52
N LEU A 22 -20.40 2.76 4.39
CA LEU A 22 -21.18 2.21 5.51
C LEU A 22 -20.65 0.86 5.99
N ALA A 23 -20.13 0.00 5.10
CA ALA A 23 -19.53 -1.27 5.50
C ALA A 23 -18.24 -1.06 6.31
N VAL A 24 -17.39 -0.12 5.90
CA VAL A 24 -16.16 0.25 6.62
C VAL A 24 -16.49 0.92 7.97
N VAL A 25 -17.48 1.81 8.01
CA VAL A 25 -17.93 2.46 9.26
C VAL A 25 -18.58 1.46 10.22
N ALA A 26 -19.40 0.51 9.72
CA ALA A 26 -20.00 -0.53 10.54
C ALA A 26 -18.95 -1.49 11.11
N PHE A 27 -17.93 -1.84 10.31
CA PHE A 27 -16.78 -2.63 10.76
C PHE A 27 -15.98 -1.89 11.83
N LEU A 28 -15.72 -0.58 11.64
CA LEU A 28 -15.03 0.26 12.63
C LEU A 28 -15.82 0.47 13.92
N TYR A 29 -17.16 0.56 13.85
CA TYR A 29 -18.02 0.68 15.03
C TYR A 29 -18.06 -0.63 15.85
N LEU A 30 -18.02 -1.78 15.18
CA LEU A 30 -17.96 -3.08 15.85
C LEU A 30 -16.62 -3.30 16.57
N VAL A 31 -15.51 -2.88 15.97
CA VAL A 31 -14.17 -2.95 16.60
C VAL A 31 -14.05 -1.97 17.75
N SER A 32 -14.60 -0.76 17.63
CA SER A 32 -14.51 0.26 18.69
C SER A 32 -15.40 -0.04 19.90
N SER A 33 -16.54 -0.72 19.71
CA SER A 33 -17.46 -1.06 20.81
C SER A 33 -16.97 -2.20 21.72
N THR A 34 -16.04 -3.03 21.27
CA THR A 34 -15.47 -4.12 22.07
C THR A 34 -14.27 -3.70 22.94
N ALA A 35 -13.72 -2.51 22.70
CA ALA A 35 -12.59 -1.96 23.45
C ALA A 35 -13.03 -1.00 24.58
N SER A 36 -14.13 -1.29 25.28
CA SER A 36 -14.42 -0.63 26.57
C SER A 36 -13.62 -1.33 27.68
N PRO A 37 -12.57 -0.71 28.26
CA PRO A 37 -11.92 -1.27 29.44
C PRO A 37 -12.90 -1.18 30.61
N ALA A 38 -13.47 -2.33 30.99
CA ALA A 38 -14.13 -2.47 32.26
C ALA A 38 -13.10 -2.18 33.37
N ASN A 39 -13.20 -0.99 33.94
CA ASN A 39 -12.46 -0.54 35.09
C ASN A 39 -12.97 -1.33 36.32
N VAL A 40 -12.46 -2.54 36.52
CA VAL A 40 -12.66 -3.29 37.77
C VAL A 40 -11.42 -3.13 38.63
N ALA A 41 -11.49 -2.10 39.48
CA ALA A 41 -10.81 -2.12 40.76
C ALA A 41 -11.27 -3.36 41.54
N SER A 42 -10.38 -4.35 41.70
CA SER A 42 -10.59 -5.45 42.64
C SER A 42 -9.42 -5.48 43.62
N THR A 43 -9.69 -4.87 44.76
CA THR A 43 -8.98 -4.97 46.03
C THR A 43 -9.12 -6.39 46.59
N ALA A 44 -8.00 -6.98 47.05
CA ALA A 44 -7.85 -8.10 48.02
C ALA A 44 -6.95 -9.21 47.47
N ARG A 45 -6.07 -9.89 48.21
CA ARG A 45 -5.60 -9.85 49.60
C ARG A 45 -4.50 -10.91 49.64
N ALA A 46 -3.41 -10.60 50.32
CA ALA A 46 -2.27 -11.50 50.47
C ALA A 46 -2.64 -12.78 51.24
N GLU A 47 -2.15 -13.92 50.77
CA GLU A 47 -1.86 -15.10 51.60
C GLU A 47 -0.50 -15.68 51.17
N PRO A 48 0.43 -15.92 52.11
CA PRO A 48 1.69 -16.62 51.85
C PRO A 48 1.57 -18.08 52.31
N VAL A 49 1.93 -19.03 51.45
CA VAL A 49 2.24 -20.40 51.89
C VAL A 49 3.55 -20.86 51.25
N ALA A 50 4.39 -21.41 52.13
CA ALA A 50 5.80 -21.75 52.02
C ALA A 50 6.07 -22.99 51.14
N PRO A 51 7.36 -23.29 50.85
CA PRO A 51 7.77 -24.32 49.90
C PRO A 51 8.00 -25.67 50.57
N ALA A 52 7.91 -26.75 49.79
CA ALA A 52 8.43 -28.06 50.18
C ALA A 52 9.18 -28.69 49.00
N ALA A 53 10.45 -29.01 49.27
CA ALA A 53 11.26 -30.05 48.64
C ALA A 53 10.54 -31.41 48.73
N ASP A 54 10.90 -32.52 48.11
CA ASP A 54 12.09 -33.06 47.44
C ASP A 54 11.57 -34.36 46.76
N GLU A 55 12.23 -34.87 45.73
CA GLU A 55 12.37 -36.33 45.42
C GLU A 55 12.84 -36.55 43.97
N THR A 56 14.17 -36.53 43.83
CA THR A 56 15.01 -37.60 43.26
C THR A 56 14.29 -38.81 42.64
N GLU A 57 14.47 -39.07 41.32
CA GLU A 57 14.63 -40.45 40.83
C GLU A 57 15.44 -40.56 39.52
N ALA A 58 16.62 -41.18 39.67
CA ALA A 58 17.37 -42.10 38.80
C ALA A 58 17.45 -41.93 37.26
N ALA A 59 18.72 -41.88 36.80
CA ALA A 59 19.19 -42.19 35.45
C ALA A 59 19.05 -43.69 35.09
N PRO A 60 19.24 -44.09 33.81
CA PRO A 60 20.58 -44.49 33.39
C PRO A 60 21.02 -44.06 31.98
N LEU A 61 22.36 -44.04 31.81
CA LEU A 61 23.18 -43.82 30.62
C LEU A 61 23.12 -45.03 29.62
N PRO A 62 24.09 -45.22 28.70
CA PRO A 62 24.22 -44.67 27.36
C PRO A 62 24.22 -45.78 26.27
N SER A 63 23.97 -45.45 25.00
CA SER A 63 24.28 -46.35 23.88
C SER A 63 25.38 -45.75 23.01
N ALA A 64 26.53 -46.42 23.02
CA ALA A 64 27.67 -46.26 22.12
C ALA A 64 27.80 -47.51 21.24
N GLY A 65 28.27 -47.33 20.01
CA GLY A 65 28.49 -48.36 18.98
C GLY A 65 27.64 -48.04 17.75
N GLU A 66 28.17 -47.81 16.54
CA GLU A 66 29.27 -48.50 15.87
C GLU A 66 30.16 -47.54 15.09
N ALA A 67 31.47 -47.80 15.19
CA ALA A 67 32.47 -47.33 14.24
C ALA A 67 32.51 -48.30 13.05
N THR A 68 32.57 -47.78 11.83
CA THR A 68 33.16 -48.50 10.68
C THR A 68 34.22 -47.58 10.05
N PRO A 69 35.50 -48.00 10.04
CA PRO A 69 36.57 -47.34 9.29
C PRO A 69 36.71 -47.94 7.87
N GLY A 70 36.80 -47.07 6.88
CA GLY A 70 37.33 -47.32 5.54
C GLY A 70 37.60 -45.93 4.93
N ASP A 71 38.81 -45.38 5.05
CA ASP A 71 39.95 -45.67 4.17
C ASP A 71 39.54 -45.67 2.70
N GLN A 72 39.66 -44.51 2.03
CA GLN A 72 40.50 -44.34 0.83
C GLN A 72 40.30 -42.93 0.22
N PRO A 73 41.34 -42.09 0.14
CA PRO A 73 41.32 -40.85 -0.62
C PRO A 73 41.70 -41.11 -2.09
N PRO A 74 40.85 -40.79 -3.08
CA PRO A 74 41.30 -40.65 -4.45
C PRO A 74 41.83 -39.23 -4.72
N ALA A 75 42.90 -39.20 -5.50
CA ALA A 75 43.70 -38.05 -5.91
C ALA A 75 42.90 -36.88 -6.52
N PRO A 76 43.43 -35.64 -6.48
CA PRO A 76 42.88 -34.52 -7.22
C PRO A 76 43.15 -34.73 -8.71
N THR A 77 42.16 -35.27 -9.42
CA THR A 77 42.11 -35.17 -10.88
C THR A 77 41.78 -33.71 -11.19
N ALA A 78 42.71 -33.04 -11.85
CA ALA A 78 42.51 -31.71 -12.41
C ALA A 78 41.34 -31.74 -13.39
N GLU A 79 40.15 -31.36 -12.92
CA GLU A 79 39.02 -31.07 -13.79
C GLU A 79 39.32 -29.77 -14.53
N MET A 80 39.44 -29.95 -15.84
CA MET A 80 39.46 -28.94 -16.87
C MET A 80 38.28 -27.99 -16.66
N VAL A 81 38.54 -26.79 -16.13
CA VAL A 81 37.57 -25.72 -15.99
C VAL A 81 37.12 -25.33 -17.40
N ALA A 82 36.00 -25.90 -17.85
CA ALA A 82 35.26 -25.35 -18.97
C ALA A 82 34.84 -23.93 -18.60
N PRO A 83 34.94 -22.94 -19.51
CA PRO A 83 34.40 -21.63 -19.26
C PRO A 83 32.91 -21.81 -18.97
N VAL A 84 32.49 -21.43 -17.76
CA VAL A 84 31.09 -21.22 -17.43
C VAL A 84 30.62 -20.14 -18.39
N GLU A 85 29.91 -20.54 -19.45
CA GLU A 85 29.01 -19.63 -20.15
C GLU A 85 28.10 -19.07 -19.06
N THR A 86 28.37 -17.83 -18.66
CA THR A 86 27.42 -16.99 -17.96
C THR A 86 26.17 -16.99 -18.83
N ALA A 87 25.23 -17.87 -18.50
CA ALA A 87 23.90 -17.85 -19.05
C ALA A 87 23.39 -16.43 -18.83
N ALA A 88 23.25 -15.67 -19.92
CA ALA A 88 22.57 -14.40 -19.88
C ALA A 88 21.22 -14.65 -19.24
N GLU A 89 20.97 -13.99 -18.11
CA GLU A 89 19.67 -14.03 -17.45
C GLU A 89 18.59 -13.77 -18.51
N PRO A 90 17.48 -14.53 -18.49
CA PRO A 90 16.39 -14.28 -19.42
C PRO A 90 15.98 -12.82 -19.25
N VAL A 91 16.16 -12.03 -20.31
CA VAL A 91 15.62 -10.68 -20.39
C VAL A 91 14.11 -10.85 -20.27
N GLU A 92 13.57 -10.60 -19.07
CA GLU A 92 12.14 -10.53 -18.87
C GLU A 92 11.62 -9.52 -19.89
N THR A 93 10.85 -10.01 -20.87
CA THR A 93 10.18 -9.14 -21.81
C THR A 93 9.34 -8.18 -20.98
N ALA A 94 9.70 -6.89 -21.00
CA ALA A 94 9.05 -5.86 -20.23
C ALA A 94 7.55 -5.92 -20.48
N THR A 95 6.83 -6.49 -19.52
CA THR A 95 5.37 -6.58 -19.59
C THR A 95 4.84 -5.17 -19.36
N GLU A 96 3.94 -4.73 -20.24
CA GLU A 96 3.34 -3.40 -20.15
C GLU A 96 2.70 -3.19 -18.76
N PRO A 97 3.06 -2.11 -18.03
CA PRO A 97 2.49 -1.83 -16.73
C PRO A 97 0.99 -1.52 -16.85
N LEU A 98 0.21 -2.00 -15.88
CA LEU A 98 -1.22 -1.69 -15.81
C LEU A 98 -1.43 -0.21 -15.46
N ALA A 99 -0.63 0.28 -14.52
CA ALA A 99 -0.61 1.68 -14.11
C ALA A 99 0.79 2.09 -13.66
N ILE A 100 1.05 3.40 -13.63
CA ILE A 100 2.19 3.98 -12.90
C ILE A 100 1.65 4.99 -11.90
N VAL A 101 2.19 4.92 -10.69
CA VAL A 101 1.86 5.80 -9.58
C VAL A 101 3.15 6.47 -9.09
N ASN A 102 3.32 7.75 -9.37
CA ASN A 102 4.54 8.53 -9.05
C ASN A 102 5.83 7.85 -9.52
N GLY A 103 5.83 7.33 -10.76
CA GLY A 103 6.98 6.63 -11.34
C GLY A 103 7.11 5.15 -10.94
N ALA A 104 6.37 4.67 -9.95
CA ALA A 104 6.34 3.25 -9.60
C ALA A 104 5.31 2.50 -10.46
N ALA A 105 5.77 1.47 -11.17
CA ALA A 105 4.92 0.61 -11.98
C ALA A 105 4.07 -0.33 -11.11
N LEU A 106 2.79 -0.46 -11.46
CA LEU A 106 1.91 -1.53 -11.01
C LEU A 106 1.86 -2.60 -12.11
N ALA A 107 2.46 -3.75 -11.83
CA ALA A 107 2.56 -4.83 -12.80
C ALA A 107 1.24 -5.61 -12.91
N PRO A 108 0.87 -6.13 -14.11
CA PRO A 108 -0.30 -6.99 -14.25
C PRO A 108 -0.29 -8.19 -13.31
N ARG A 109 0.88 -8.80 -13.10
CA ARG A 109 1.06 -9.94 -12.17
C ARG A 109 0.68 -9.59 -10.73
N GLU A 110 1.06 -8.41 -10.25
CA GLU A 110 0.71 -7.93 -8.90
C GLU A 110 -0.81 -7.75 -8.76
N PHE A 111 -1.46 -7.28 -9.83
CA PHE A 111 -2.92 -7.14 -9.86
C PHE A 111 -3.64 -8.49 -9.87
N ASP A 112 -3.19 -9.45 -10.69
CA ASP A 112 -3.75 -10.80 -10.73
C ASP A 112 -3.60 -11.51 -9.37
N GLU A 113 -2.46 -11.32 -8.71
CA GLU A 113 -2.19 -11.84 -7.37
C GLU A 113 -3.12 -11.22 -6.33
N ALA A 114 -3.34 -9.91 -6.37
CA ALA A 114 -4.30 -9.24 -5.50
C ALA A 114 -5.72 -9.78 -5.70
N ILE A 115 -6.13 -10.05 -6.95
CA ILE A 115 -7.46 -10.63 -7.26
C ILE A 115 -7.59 -12.02 -6.61
N ALA A 116 -6.55 -12.85 -6.73
CA ALA A 116 -6.56 -14.19 -6.15
C ALA A 116 -6.62 -14.15 -4.61
N ILE A 117 -5.84 -13.26 -3.99
CA ILE A 117 -5.84 -13.07 -2.53
C ILE A 117 -7.20 -12.53 -2.04
N ASP A 118 -7.77 -11.54 -2.73
CA ASP A 118 -9.10 -11.02 -2.39
C ASP A 118 -10.18 -12.10 -2.46
N ALA A 119 -10.15 -12.95 -3.49
CA ALA A 119 -11.08 -14.06 -3.62
C ALA A 119 -10.97 -15.07 -2.46
N VAL A 120 -9.74 -15.36 -2.00
CA VAL A 120 -9.49 -16.21 -0.82
C VAL A 120 -10.06 -15.56 0.44
N MET A 121 -9.74 -14.28 0.68
CA MET A 121 -10.20 -13.56 1.87
C MET A 121 -11.72 -13.38 1.88
N ALA A 122 -12.34 -13.08 0.74
CA ALA A 122 -13.78 -13.00 0.59
C ALA A 122 -14.45 -14.35 0.89
N THR A 123 -13.87 -15.46 0.40
CA THR A 123 -14.38 -16.81 0.69
C THR A 123 -14.31 -17.13 2.18
N LEU A 124 -13.21 -16.80 2.85
CA LEU A 124 -13.06 -17.01 4.29
C LEU A 124 -14.08 -16.20 5.11
N ALA A 125 -14.34 -14.96 4.67
CA ALA A 125 -15.33 -14.06 5.26
C ALA A 125 -16.78 -14.39 4.88
N GLY A 126 -17.02 -15.33 3.96
CA GLY A 126 -18.36 -15.65 3.45
C GLY A 126 -18.98 -14.54 2.61
N GLN A 127 -18.15 -13.76 1.91
CA GLN A 127 -18.53 -12.61 1.11
C GLN A 127 -18.23 -12.85 -0.38
N ALA A 128 -18.82 -12.03 -1.24
CA ALA A 128 -18.46 -11.99 -2.65
C ALA A 128 -17.11 -11.27 -2.82
N PRO A 129 -16.23 -11.73 -3.75
CA PRO A 129 -15.00 -11.02 -4.08
C PRO A 129 -15.26 -9.58 -4.51
N THR A 130 -14.30 -8.71 -4.23
CA THR A 130 -14.27 -7.33 -4.68
C THR A 130 -14.21 -7.28 -6.21
N SER A 131 -14.87 -6.30 -6.82
CA SER A 131 -14.79 -6.16 -8.28
C SER A 131 -13.36 -5.77 -8.68
N PRO A 132 -12.83 -6.27 -9.82
CA PRO A 132 -11.46 -5.97 -10.23
C PRO A 132 -11.16 -4.47 -10.33
N ALA A 133 -12.14 -3.66 -10.76
CA ALA A 133 -11.99 -2.21 -10.85
C ALA A 133 -11.77 -1.55 -9.49
N LEU A 134 -12.50 -1.98 -8.46
CA LEU A 134 -12.33 -1.47 -7.10
C LEU A 134 -11.01 -1.95 -6.47
N LEU A 135 -10.60 -3.18 -6.78
CA LEU A 135 -9.35 -3.71 -6.29
C LEU A 135 -8.14 -2.97 -6.90
N LEU A 136 -8.22 -2.61 -8.18
CA LEU A 136 -7.20 -1.78 -8.83
C LEU A 136 -7.10 -0.40 -8.15
N GLU A 137 -8.23 0.22 -7.87
CA GLU A 137 -8.28 1.49 -7.13
C GLU A 137 -7.67 1.34 -5.73
N GLN A 138 -7.98 0.26 -5.02
CA GLN A 138 -7.41 -0.05 -3.71
C GLN A 138 -5.88 -0.21 -3.78
N LEU A 139 -5.35 -0.90 -4.78
CA LEU A 139 -3.90 -1.05 -4.98
C LEU A 139 -3.22 0.29 -5.22
N ILE A 140 -3.80 1.12 -6.09
CA ILE A 140 -3.29 2.47 -6.37
C ILE A 140 -3.29 3.30 -5.08
N ASN A 141 -4.39 3.30 -4.33
CA ASN A 141 -4.51 4.04 -3.07
C ASN A 141 -3.53 3.55 -2.01
N THR A 142 -3.35 2.24 -1.89
CA THR A 142 -2.37 1.63 -0.98
C THR A 142 -0.96 2.11 -1.33
N ARG A 143 -0.59 2.07 -2.61
CA ARG A 143 0.73 2.53 -3.07
C ARG A 143 0.91 4.04 -2.86
N LEU A 144 -0.11 4.86 -3.08
CA LEU A 144 -0.09 6.29 -2.78
C LEU A 144 0.18 6.57 -1.31
N VAL A 145 -0.52 5.89 -0.42
CA VAL A 145 -0.36 6.07 1.03
C VAL A 145 1.04 5.65 1.48
N LEU A 146 1.55 4.51 0.99
CA LEU A 146 2.90 4.04 1.32
C LEU A 146 3.98 4.99 0.80
N GLN A 147 3.83 5.52 -0.42
CA GLN A 147 4.75 6.50 -1.00
C GLN A 147 4.73 7.82 -0.22
N ALA A 148 3.55 8.30 0.19
CA ALA A 148 3.41 9.52 0.97
C ALA A 148 4.11 9.44 2.34
N ALA A 149 4.13 8.25 2.95
CA ALA A 149 4.85 8.01 4.20
C ALA A 149 6.37 7.92 4.01
N GLY A 150 6.84 7.54 2.82
CA GLY A 150 8.25 7.38 2.52
C GLY A 150 8.92 6.39 3.49
N SER A 151 9.97 6.83 4.19
CA SER A 151 10.68 6.01 5.18
C SER A 151 10.00 5.97 6.56
N ASN A 152 8.96 6.76 6.79
CA ASN A 152 8.27 6.84 8.08
C ASN A 152 7.08 5.87 8.14
N LEU A 153 7.38 4.57 8.03
CA LEU A 153 6.37 3.52 8.13
C LEU A 153 6.14 3.12 9.60
N PRO A 154 4.89 2.98 10.05
CA PRO A 154 4.60 2.47 11.37
C PRO A 154 5.06 1.02 11.50
N ALA A 155 5.68 0.69 12.62
CA ALA A 155 5.89 -0.70 13.01
C ALA A 155 4.55 -1.29 13.45
N ILE A 156 4.04 -2.25 12.68
CA ILE A 156 2.81 -2.97 13.01
C ILE A 156 3.11 -4.47 13.16
N ASP A 157 2.45 -5.11 14.13
CA ASP A 157 2.44 -6.56 14.23
C ASP A 157 1.40 -7.12 13.25
N THR A 158 1.85 -7.39 12.03
CA THR A 158 0.99 -7.88 10.94
C THR A 158 0.38 -9.24 11.26
N ALA A 159 1.10 -10.11 11.96
CA ALA A 159 0.62 -11.43 12.36
C ALA A 159 -0.51 -11.32 13.39
N ALA A 160 -0.36 -10.47 14.41
CA ALA A 160 -1.41 -10.21 15.38
C ALA A 160 -2.65 -9.55 14.72
N TYR A 161 -2.43 -8.62 13.79
CA TYR A 161 -3.52 -7.97 13.04
C TYR A 161 -4.29 -8.98 12.18
N LEU A 162 -3.59 -9.87 11.47
CA LEU A 162 -4.20 -10.96 10.71
C LEU A 162 -4.98 -11.93 11.60
N ALA A 163 -4.40 -12.34 12.73
CA ALA A 163 -5.06 -13.24 13.67
C ALA A 163 -6.36 -12.64 14.22
N ALA A 164 -6.35 -11.36 14.60
CA ALA A 164 -7.54 -10.65 15.05
C ALA A 164 -8.61 -10.56 13.95
N MET A 165 -8.19 -10.32 12.70
CA MET A 165 -9.10 -10.31 11.55
C MET A 165 -9.75 -11.68 11.31
N LEU A 166 -8.97 -12.76 11.31
CA LEU A 166 -9.50 -14.11 11.14
C LEU A 166 -10.46 -14.48 12.28
N GLN A 167 -10.12 -14.13 13.51
CA GLN A 167 -10.98 -14.37 14.67
C GLN A 167 -12.31 -13.62 14.57
N ALA A 168 -12.32 -12.40 14.02
CA ALA A 168 -13.55 -11.65 13.78
C ALA A 168 -14.51 -12.37 12.80
N TYR A 169 -13.97 -13.19 11.90
CA TYR A 169 -14.74 -14.06 10.99
C TYR A 169 -14.96 -15.48 11.52
N GLY A 170 -14.57 -15.77 12.77
CA GLY A 170 -14.65 -17.11 13.35
C GLY A 170 -13.75 -18.12 12.64
N ARG A 171 -12.65 -17.67 12.05
CA ARG A 171 -11.64 -18.48 11.37
C ARG A 171 -10.35 -18.52 12.18
N ASP A 172 -9.56 -19.57 11.97
CA ASP A 172 -8.19 -19.69 12.48
C ASP A 172 -7.19 -19.61 11.32
N SER A 173 -5.90 -19.61 11.65
CA SER A 173 -4.82 -19.60 10.66
C SER A 173 -4.81 -20.84 9.76
N SER A 174 -5.24 -21.99 10.26
CA SER A 174 -5.27 -23.23 9.46
C SER A 174 -6.28 -23.16 8.32
N ALA A 175 -7.42 -22.49 8.54
CA ALA A 175 -8.39 -22.23 7.49
C ALA A 175 -7.82 -21.32 6.38
N LEU A 176 -7.02 -20.32 6.75
CA LEU A 176 -6.30 -19.47 5.80
C LEU A 176 -5.28 -20.28 5.00
N ASP A 177 -4.43 -21.07 5.66
CA ASP A 177 -3.40 -21.87 4.98
C ASP A 177 -4.00 -22.87 3.99
N GLN A 178 -5.11 -23.51 4.36
CA GLN A 178 -5.85 -24.39 3.45
C GLN A 178 -6.41 -23.62 2.24
N ALA A 179 -6.97 -22.44 2.45
CA ALA A 179 -7.53 -21.63 1.38
C ALA A 179 -6.45 -21.09 0.41
N LEU A 180 -5.31 -20.64 0.94
CA LEU A 180 -4.15 -20.23 0.15
C LEU A 180 -3.60 -21.41 -0.68
N THR A 181 -3.45 -22.58 -0.05
CA THR A 181 -2.99 -23.80 -0.73
C THR A 181 -3.95 -24.19 -1.86
N ALA A 182 -5.26 -24.16 -1.61
CA ALA A 182 -6.27 -24.47 -2.62
C ALA A 182 -6.25 -23.49 -3.81
N ALA A 183 -5.89 -22.23 -3.57
CA ALA A 183 -5.72 -21.21 -4.59
C ALA A 183 -4.31 -21.17 -5.21
N SER A 184 -3.39 -22.06 -4.79
CA SER A 184 -1.97 -22.05 -5.20
C SER A 184 -1.26 -20.71 -4.94
N ILE A 185 -1.62 -20.05 -3.84
CA ILE A 185 -1.00 -18.81 -3.39
C ILE A 185 0.05 -19.15 -2.32
N GLU A 186 1.28 -18.70 -2.53
CA GLU A 186 2.36 -18.88 -1.55
C GLU A 186 2.08 -18.05 -0.29
N ARG A 187 2.41 -18.60 0.88
CA ARG A 187 2.16 -17.93 2.16
C ARG A 187 2.93 -16.62 2.29
N GLU A 188 4.20 -16.61 1.91
CA GLU A 188 5.08 -15.42 1.96
C GLU A 188 4.54 -14.28 1.07
N ARG A 189 4.02 -14.63 -0.10
CA ARG A 189 3.39 -13.71 -1.05
C ARG A 189 2.15 -13.04 -0.47
N PHE A 190 1.27 -13.85 0.13
CA PHE A 190 0.12 -13.35 0.87
C PHE A 190 0.54 -12.41 2.02
N ASP A 191 1.50 -12.83 2.85
CA ASP A 191 1.94 -12.04 4.01
C ASP A 191 2.54 -10.70 3.57
N LEU A 192 3.30 -10.67 2.46
CA LEU A 192 3.83 -9.44 1.87
C LEU A 192 2.71 -8.50 1.43
N TYR A 193 1.75 -8.98 0.63
CA TYR A 193 0.60 -8.18 0.20
C TYR A 193 -0.21 -7.66 1.40
N PHE A 194 -0.54 -8.54 2.35
CA PHE A 194 -1.32 -8.20 3.52
C PHE A 194 -0.61 -7.17 4.40
N SER A 195 0.72 -7.28 4.55
CA SER A 195 1.51 -6.31 5.31
C SER A 195 1.41 -4.89 4.73
N GLN A 196 1.47 -4.75 3.41
CA GLN A 196 1.39 -3.45 2.75
C GLN A 196 0.02 -2.79 2.97
N VAL A 197 -1.05 -3.57 2.83
CA VAL A 197 -2.42 -3.09 3.08
C VAL A 197 -2.59 -2.70 4.55
N ALA A 198 -2.10 -3.51 5.49
CA ALA A 198 -2.18 -3.22 6.92
C ALA A 198 -1.39 -1.96 7.32
N ILE A 199 -0.19 -1.76 6.75
CA ILE A 199 0.61 -0.54 6.97
C ILE A 199 -0.12 0.68 6.42
N ALA A 200 -0.67 0.59 5.20
CA ALA A 200 -1.43 1.69 4.61
C ALA A 200 -2.66 2.06 5.45
N ASP A 201 -3.43 1.07 5.94
CA ASP A 201 -4.56 1.31 6.84
C ASP A 201 -4.13 1.99 8.15
N ALA A 202 -3.02 1.54 8.75
CA ALA A 202 -2.47 2.15 9.95
C ALA A 202 -2.05 3.61 9.71
N LEU A 203 -1.40 3.90 8.58
CA LEU A 203 -1.02 5.26 8.17
C LEU A 203 -2.24 6.17 7.98
N VAL A 204 -3.26 5.69 7.29
CA VAL A 204 -4.50 6.47 7.09
C VAL A 204 -5.14 6.79 8.44
N ARG A 205 -5.26 5.82 9.35
CA ARG A 205 -5.81 6.06 10.70
C ARG A 205 -4.96 7.04 11.52
N ALA A 206 -3.63 6.91 11.46
CA ALA A 206 -2.73 7.87 12.13
C ALA A 206 -2.92 9.29 11.59
N GLN A 207 -3.06 9.43 10.26
CA GLN A 207 -3.30 10.72 9.62
C GLN A 207 -4.65 11.33 10.02
N GLN A 208 -5.71 10.51 10.06
CA GLN A 208 -7.02 10.94 10.54
C GLN A 208 -6.95 11.43 12.00
N ALA A 209 -6.27 10.69 12.87
CA ALA A 209 -6.12 11.05 14.28
C ALA A 209 -5.32 12.34 14.46
N ALA A 210 -4.29 12.57 13.63
CA ALA A 210 -3.44 13.75 13.70
C ALA A 210 -4.10 15.02 13.14
N THR A 211 -4.90 14.90 12.09
CA THR A 211 -5.43 16.07 11.34
C THR A 211 -6.93 16.27 11.46
N GLY A 212 -7.68 15.28 11.94
CA GLY A 212 -9.14 15.27 11.91
C GLY A 212 -9.73 15.12 10.50
N GLN A 213 -8.89 14.98 9.45
CA GLN A 213 -9.34 14.75 8.08
C GLN A 213 -9.92 13.34 7.93
N SER A 214 -10.92 13.15 7.07
CA SER A 214 -11.44 11.80 6.75
C SER A 214 -10.45 11.00 5.88
N ALA A 215 -10.52 9.66 5.91
CA ALA A 215 -9.70 8.80 5.04
C ALA A 215 -9.89 9.15 3.56
N GLY A 216 -11.15 9.30 3.14
CA GLY A 216 -11.49 9.56 1.76
C GLY A 216 -10.95 10.90 1.28
N ASP A 217 -10.97 11.93 2.13
CA ASP A 217 -10.43 13.24 1.76
C ASP A 217 -8.90 13.22 1.73
N TYR A 218 -8.25 12.53 2.67
CA TYR A 218 -6.80 12.34 2.65
C TYR A 218 -6.34 11.62 1.37
N ILE A 219 -6.96 10.48 1.04
CA ILE A 219 -6.65 9.71 -0.17
C ILE A 219 -6.93 10.55 -1.43
N ARG A 220 -8.03 11.31 -1.48
CA ARG A 220 -8.33 12.20 -2.60
C ARG A 220 -7.26 13.27 -2.77
N THR A 221 -6.76 13.85 -1.67
CA THR A 221 -5.63 14.79 -1.71
C THR A 221 -4.38 14.12 -2.29
N LEU A 222 -4.04 12.90 -1.88
CA LEU A 222 -2.91 12.15 -2.43
C LEU A 222 -3.09 11.89 -3.93
N GLN A 223 -4.28 11.47 -4.37
CA GLN A 223 -4.58 11.22 -5.78
C GLN A 223 -4.42 12.50 -6.63
N GLN A 224 -4.82 13.66 -6.12
CA GLN A 224 -4.69 14.94 -6.81
C GLN A 224 -3.23 15.41 -6.94
N GLN A 225 -2.38 15.01 -6.00
CA GLN A 225 -0.94 15.33 -6.00
C GLN A 225 -0.12 14.33 -6.82
N ALA A 226 -0.69 13.15 -7.10
CA ALA A 226 0.03 12.07 -7.75
C ALA A 226 0.00 12.16 -9.28
N GLN A 227 1.06 11.67 -9.89
CA GLN A 227 1.10 11.39 -11.32
C GLN A 227 0.66 9.94 -11.55
N ILE A 228 -0.58 9.76 -12.00
CA ILE A 228 -1.17 8.44 -12.28
C ILE A 228 -1.40 8.32 -13.77
N SER A 229 -0.85 7.27 -14.38
CA SER A 229 -1.05 6.94 -15.81
C SER A 229 -1.39 5.46 -15.97
N PHE A 230 -2.04 5.09 -17.08
CA PHE A 230 -2.53 3.74 -17.33
C PHE A 230 -2.09 3.24 -18.71
N GLY A 231 -1.85 1.93 -18.84
CA GLY A 231 -1.54 1.26 -20.12
C GLY A 231 -0.38 1.86 -20.90
N GLY A 232 -0.57 2.10 -22.21
CA GLY A 232 0.52 2.52 -23.10
C GLY A 232 1.15 3.86 -22.70
N GLU A 233 0.37 4.76 -22.11
CA GLU A 233 0.87 6.04 -21.57
C GLU A 233 1.79 5.82 -20.37
N ALA A 234 1.51 4.80 -19.56
CA ALA A 234 2.41 4.40 -18.49
C ALA A 234 3.76 3.92 -19.05
N SER A 235 3.74 3.06 -20.07
CA SER A 235 4.99 2.60 -20.73
C SER A 235 5.86 3.75 -21.24
N ALA A 236 5.25 4.81 -21.77
CA ALA A 236 5.96 6.01 -22.22
C ALA A 236 6.66 6.76 -21.07
N ILE A 237 5.98 6.93 -19.92
CA ILE A 237 6.55 7.61 -18.75
C ILE A 237 7.71 6.82 -18.15
N LEU A 238 7.61 5.48 -18.03
CA LEU A 238 8.74 4.66 -17.60
C LEU A 238 9.93 4.75 -18.56
N SER A 239 9.66 4.79 -19.87
CA SER A 239 10.74 4.89 -20.88
C SER A 239 11.50 6.20 -20.76
N VAL A 240 10.81 7.32 -20.51
CA VAL A 240 11.44 8.63 -20.26
C VAL A 240 12.18 8.64 -18.93
N ALA A 241 11.58 8.13 -17.86
CA ALA A 241 12.21 8.08 -16.54
C ALA A 241 13.47 7.19 -16.52
N ALA A 242 13.46 6.07 -17.23
CA ALA A 242 14.61 5.19 -17.38
C ALA A 242 15.74 5.84 -18.20
N ALA A 243 15.40 6.64 -19.22
CA ALA A 243 16.39 7.41 -19.99
C ALA A 243 17.05 8.52 -19.15
N ASP A 244 16.32 9.14 -18.23
CA ASP A 244 16.84 10.19 -17.33
C ASP A 244 17.62 9.61 -16.13
N SER A 245 17.43 8.32 -15.84
CA SER A 245 18.11 7.60 -14.75
C SER A 245 19.35 6.82 -15.20
N ALA A 246 19.71 6.88 -16.49
CA ALA A 246 20.94 6.25 -16.97
C ALA A 246 22.15 7.00 -16.40
N PRO A 247 23.12 6.32 -15.75
CA PRO A 247 24.30 6.99 -15.23
C PRO A 247 25.05 7.63 -16.40
N ALA A 248 25.20 8.95 -16.35
CA ALA A 248 26.13 9.65 -17.21
C ALA A 248 27.50 8.99 -17.00
N SER A 249 27.95 8.22 -17.99
CA SER A 249 29.30 7.67 -18.01
C SER A 249 30.24 8.87 -18.12
N GLU A 250 30.75 9.32 -16.98
CA GLU A 250 31.77 10.35 -16.87
C GLU A 250 33.03 9.82 -17.51
N ALA A 251 33.20 10.12 -18.81
CA ALA A 251 34.46 9.93 -19.50
C ALA A 251 35.50 10.80 -18.78
N ALA A 252 36.42 10.13 -18.08
CA ALA A 252 37.54 10.75 -17.39
C ALA A 252 38.30 11.72 -18.32
N PRO A 253 38.65 12.94 -17.87
CA PRO A 253 39.47 13.84 -18.66
C PRO A 253 40.92 13.36 -18.62
N ASP A 254 41.43 12.96 -19.79
CA ASP A 254 42.84 12.66 -19.98
C ASP A 254 43.66 13.96 -19.83
N ILE A 255 44.65 13.91 -18.95
CA ILE A 255 45.53 15.02 -18.61
C ILE A 255 46.54 15.21 -19.74
N GLN A 256 46.38 16.26 -20.54
CA GLN A 256 47.48 16.90 -21.26
C GLN A 256 47.39 18.43 -21.18
N ALA A 257 48.17 19.00 -20.26
CA ALA A 257 48.70 20.35 -20.40
C ALA A 257 50.01 20.27 -21.21
N PRO A 258 50.36 21.30 -22.02
CA PRO A 258 51.02 22.45 -21.41
C PRO A 258 50.62 23.83 -21.93
N ILE A 259 50.46 24.75 -20.98
CA ILE A 259 51.00 26.12 -20.89
C ILE A 259 51.01 26.98 -22.17
N THR A 260 50.14 28.00 -22.22
CA THR A 260 50.57 29.39 -22.52
C THR A 260 49.54 30.41 -22.01
N ALA A 261 49.94 31.22 -21.03
CA ALA A 261 49.33 32.53 -20.75
C ALA A 261 50.15 33.59 -21.50
N PRO A 262 49.61 34.78 -21.86
CA PRO A 262 49.41 35.81 -20.84
C PRO A 262 48.23 36.80 -21.04
N LEU A 263 47.93 37.46 -19.91
CA LEU A 263 47.52 38.87 -19.72
C LEU A 263 46.18 39.43 -20.27
N ALA A 264 45.34 39.80 -19.30
CA ALA A 264 44.71 41.12 -19.07
C ALA A 264 43.67 41.68 -20.06
N ALA A 265 42.45 41.86 -19.56
CA ALA A 265 41.80 43.17 -19.45
C ALA A 265 40.60 43.10 -18.48
N GLU A 266 40.67 43.89 -17.41
CA GLU A 266 39.49 44.35 -16.68
C GLU A 266 38.69 45.30 -17.58
N GLU A 267 37.36 45.21 -17.60
CA GLU A 267 36.54 46.42 -17.72
C GLU A 267 35.24 46.29 -16.92
N THR A 268 35.18 47.14 -15.92
CA THR A 268 34.07 47.51 -15.04
C THR A 268 33.15 48.51 -15.73
N ALA A 269 31.82 48.36 -15.65
CA ALA A 269 30.81 49.43 -15.44
C ALA A 269 29.38 48.90 -15.68
N ALA A 270 28.55 48.81 -14.63
CA ALA A 270 27.45 49.76 -14.28
C ALA A 270 26.19 49.59 -15.17
N GLY A 271 25.07 49.06 -14.66
CA GLY A 271 23.97 49.81 -13.99
C GLY A 271 22.94 50.28 -15.06
N VAL A 272 21.61 50.15 -14.96
CA VAL A 272 20.61 50.27 -13.88
C VAL A 272 19.26 49.62 -14.35
N PRO A 273 18.08 49.70 -13.67
CA PRO A 273 17.20 48.55 -13.37
C PRO A 273 15.74 48.70 -13.91
N ALA A 274 14.81 47.89 -13.36
CA ALA A 274 13.32 47.95 -13.40
C ALA A 274 12.72 46.70 -14.11
N VAL A 275 11.69 46.01 -13.60
CA VAL A 275 10.57 46.34 -12.71
C VAL A 275 10.25 45.12 -11.84
N ASP A 276 10.07 45.37 -10.55
CA ASP A 276 9.56 44.44 -9.54
C ASP A 276 8.01 44.44 -9.65
N GLU A 277 7.41 43.34 -10.12
CA GLU A 277 5.94 43.14 -10.07
C GLU A 277 5.57 42.45 -8.75
N PRO A 278 4.75 43.07 -7.88
CA PRO A 278 4.28 42.42 -6.67
C PRO A 278 3.15 41.46 -7.04
N ARG A 279 3.41 40.15 -7.00
CA ARG A 279 2.35 39.13 -6.97
C ARG A 279 2.38 38.37 -5.66
N GLY A 280 2.17 39.10 -4.57
CA GLY A 280 1.78 38.56 -3.28
C GLY A 280 0.37 39.07 -2.96
N THR A 281 -0.58 38.16 -2.76
CA THR A 281 -1.85 38.49 -2.11
C THR A 281 -1.56 38.73 -0.63
N GLU A 282 -1.68 39.97 -0.18
CA GLU A 282 -1.54 40.33 1.23
C GLU A 282 -2.53 39.54 2.09
N ILE A 283 -2.02 38.98 3.17
CA ILE A 283 -2.78 38.28 4.20
C ILE A 283 -3.63 39.33 4.92
N GLY A 284 -4.97 39.26 4.77
CA GLY A 284 -5.90 40.19 5.42
C GLY A 284 -7.05 40.69 4.55
N GLN A 285 -7.13 40.31 3.27
CA GLN A 285 -8.32 40.61 2.46
C GLN A 285 -9.47 39.68 2.83
N LEU A 286 -10.48 40.24 3.51
CA LEU A 286 -11.78 39.60 3.73
C LEU A 286 -12.38 39.21 2.38
N ALA A 287 -12.87 37.97 2.26
CA ALA A 287 -13.54 37.52 1.06
C ALA A 287 -14.76 38.44 0.74
N PRO A 288 -15.03 38.72 -0.55
CA PRO A 288 -16.23 39.46 -0.93
C PRO A 288 -17.49 38.72 -0.43
N ASP A 289 -18.41 39.48 0.13
CA ASP A 289 -19.66 38.98 0.70
C ASP A 289 -20.54 38.39 -0.43
N PHE A 290 -20.60 37.07 -0.52
CA PHE A 290 -21.46 36.38 -1.50
C PHE A 290 -22.85 36.23 -0.90
N THR A 291 -23.78 37.11 -1.29
CA THR A 291 -25.20 36.87 -1.06
C THR A 291 -25.71 35.87 -2.10
N LEU A 292 -25.97 34.64 -1.65
CA LEU A 292 -26.71 33.67 -2.45
C LEU A 292 -28.16 34.16 -2.58
N PRO A 293 -28.74 34.24 -3.79
CA PRO A 293 -30.17 34.44 -3.92
C PRO A 293 -30.87 33.25 -3.24
N THR A 294 -31.57 33.54 -2.14
CA THR A 294 -32.52 32.61 -1.56
C THR A 294 -33.53 32.27 -2.64
N LEU A 295 -33.66 30.98 -2.94
CA LEU A 295 -34.67 30.47 -3.85
C LEU A 295 -36.03 30.73 -3.21
N THR A 296 -36.59 31.91 -3.47
CA THR A 296 -37.94 32.28 -3.10
C THR A 296 -38.89 31.36 -3.86
N GLU A 297 -39.71 30.64 -3.10
CA GLU A 297 -41.07 30.22 -3.43
C GLU A 297 -41.35 29.89 -4.90
N VAL A 298 -41.15 28.63 -5.26
CA VAL A 298 -42.08 27.98 -6.18
C VAL A 298 -42.95 27.06 -5.33
N ASP A 299 -44.09 27.63 -4.97
CA ASP A 299 -45.31 26.97 -4.52
C ASP A 299 -45.67 25.85 -5.52
N GLU A 300 -45.34 24.60 -5.19
CA GLU A 300 -45.95 23.44 -5.84
C GLU A 300 -46.53 22.54 -4.75
N SER A 301 -47.78 22.85 -4.43
CA SER A 301 -48.69 22.06 -3.61
C SER A 301 -48.94 20.69 -4.26
N ILE A 302 -48.03 19.75 -3.99
CA ILE A 302 -48.24 18.33 -4.26
C ILE A 302 -49.38 17.85 -3.36
N ASN A 303 -50.59 17.86 -3.93
CA ASN A 303 -51.79 17.33 -3.32
C ASN A 303 -51.63 15.82 -3.07
N LEU A 304 -51.50 15.45 -1.79
CA LEU A 304 -51.50 14.07 -1.26
C LEU A 304 -52.83 13.30 -1.46
N ARG A 305 -53.76 13.80 -2.28
CA ARG A 305 -55.07 13.19 -2.53
C ARG A 305 -55.14 12.29 -3.78
N ASN A 306 -54.03 12.10 -4.50
CA ASN A 306 -53.97 11.25 -5.70
C ASN A 306 -53.23 9.91 -5.49
N LEU A 307 -53.12 9.42 -4.26
CA LEU A 307 -52.49 8.14 -3.91
C LEU A 307 -53.43 7.18 -3.16
N LEU A 308 -54.70 7.15 -3.56
CA LEU A 308 -55.66 6.09 -3.19
C LEU A 308 -56.26 5.49 -4.46
#